data_AF-A0A8C3UCY3-F1
#
_entry.id   AF-A0A8C3UCY3-F1
#
_cell.length_a   1.000
_cell.length_b   1.000
_cell.length_c   1.000
_cell.angle_alpha   90.00
_cell.angle_beta   90.00
_cell.angle_gamma   90.00
#
_symmetry.space_group_name_H-M   'P 1'
#
loop_
_entity.id
_entity.type
_entity.pdbx_description
1 polymer ?
#
loop_
_entity_poly.entity_id
_entity_poly.type
_entity_poly.pdbx_seq_one_letter_code
_entity_poly.pdbx_strand_id
1 'polypeptide(L)'
;MKTFLVFVCFLVLLTTVTDTSPILSEKDAKQMLRTRREDRPRKAGFPDEPMREYMLYLQRLEQRSEEQFLEHWLNPHCLPHCNRDLVHPI
;
A
#
# COMPACT_ATOMS: atom_id res chain seq x y z
N MET A 1 -26.39 -51.27 31.48
CA MET A 1 -25.53 -51.58 30.31
C MET A 1 -26.02 -50.90 29.03
N LYS A 2 -27.27 -51.11 28.60
CA LYS A 2 -27.79 -50.61 27.32
C LYS A 2 -27.83 -49.07 27.21
N THR A 3 -28.20 -48.38 28.28
CA THR A 3 -28.23 -46.90 28.35
C THR A 3 -26.84 -46.28 28.29
N PHE A 4 -25.86 -46.87 28.99
CA PHE A 4 -24.46 -46.44 28.93
C PHE A 4 -23.87 -46.61 27.52
N LEU A 5 -24.17 -47.71 26.85
CA LEU A 5 -23.74 -47.96 25.47
C LEU A 5 -24.30 -46.90 24.51
N VAL A 6 -25.57 -46.56 24.65
CA VAL A 6 -26.20 -45.48 23.86
C VAL A 6 -25.54 -44.13 24.12
N PHE A 7 -25.26 -43.81 25.39
CA PHE A 7 -24.57 -42.57 25.75
C PHE A 7 -23.16 -42.48 25.15
N VAL A 8 -22.39 -43.56 25.21
CA VAL A 8 -21.04 -43.61 24.64
C VAL A 8 -21.09 -43.48 23.11
N CYS A 9 -22.02 -44.17 22.45
CA CYS A 9 -22.23 -44.01 21.01
C CYS A 9 -22.63 -42.58 20.64
N PHE A 10 -23.47 -41.92 21.43
CA PHE A 10 -23.89 -40.54 21.19
C PHE A 10 -22.73 -39.56 21.32
N LEU A 11 -21.84 -39.75 22.30
CA LEU A 11 -20.66 -38.92 22.49
C LEU A 11 -19.67 -39.07 21.33
N VAL A 12 -19.43 -40.30 20.87
CA VAL A 12 -18.53 -40.56 19.73
C VAL A 12 -19.08 -39.93 18.45
N LEU A 13 -20.39 -40.02 18.22
CA LEU A 13 -21.06 -39.39 17.08
C LEU A 13 -20.94 -37.86 17.14
N LEU A 14 -21.14 -37.27 18.32
CA LEU A 14 -20.97 -35.82 18.49
C LEU A 14 -19.55 -35.39 18.15
N THR A 15 -18.53 -36.08 18.66
CA THR A 15 -17.11 -35.70 18.40
C THR A 15 -16.65 -35.89 16.96
N THR A 16 -17.27 -36.81 16.21
CA THR A 16 -16.88 -37.11 14.82
C THR A 16 -17.67 -36.31 13.79
N VAL A 17 -18.89 -35.89 14.12
CA VAL A 17 -19.74 -35.07 13.25
C VAL A 17 -19.46 -33.58 13.46
N THR A 18 -19.06 -33.17 14.66
CA THR A 18 -18.47 -31.85 14.86
C THR A 18 -17.01 -31.93 14.44
N ASP A 19 -16.76 -31.86 13.14
CA ASP A 19 -15.47 -31.42 12.60
C ASP A 19 -15.20 -30.03 13.17
N THR A 20 -14.69 -29.98 14.40
CA THR A 20 -14.23 -28.76 15.01
C THR A 20 -13.13 -28.28 14.09
N SER A 21 -13.39 -27.17 13.40
CA SER A 21 -12.35 -26.38 12.74
C SER A 21 -11.10 -26.46 13.62
N PRO A 22 -10.00 -27.03 13.12
CA PRO A 22 -8.85 -27.28 13.97
C PRO A 22 -8.51 -25.97 14.66
N ILE A 23 -8.27 -26.00 15.98
CA ILE A 23 -7.81 -24.84 16.73
C ILE A 23 -6.52 -24.38 16.01
N LEU A 24 -6.69 -23.39 15.15
CA LEU A 24 -5.67 -22.95 14.23
C LEU A 24 -4.68 -22.15 15.07
N SER A 25 -3.41 -22.53 15.01
CA SER A 25 -2.39 -21.78 15.73
C SER A 25 -2.39 -20.33 15.23
N GLU A 26 -2.09 -19.38 16.11
CA GLU A 26 -2.06 -17.95 15.74
C GLU A 26 -1.13 -17.68 14.55
N LYS A 27 -0.05 -18.47 14.44
CA LYS A 27 0.91 -18.38 13.33
C LYS A 27 0.27 -18.80 12.02
N ASP A 28 -0.45 -19.91 12.00
CA ASP A 28 -1.10 -20.44 10.80
C ASP A 28 -2.26 -19.54 10.37
N ALA A 29 -3.02 -19.01 11.33
CA ALA A 29 -4.07 -18.03 11.08
C ALA A 29 -3.49 -16.76 10.41
N LYS A 30 -2.38 -16.25 10.93
CA LYS A 30 -1.68 -15.10 10.34
C LYS A 30 -1.15 -15.39 8.95
N GLN A 31 -0.62 -16.59 8.71
CA GLN A 31 -0.12 -17.00 7.40
C GLN A 31 -1.25 -17.12 6.37
N MET A 32 -2.39 -17.71 6.75
CA MET A 32 -3.58 -17.77 5.91
C MET A 32 -4.16 -16.39 5.60
N LEU A 33 -4.14 -15.46 6.56
CA LEU A 33 -4.60 -14.10 6.33
C LEU A 33 -3.64 -13.31 5.41
N ARG A 34 -2.34 -13.60 5.44
CA ARG A 34 -1.35 -12.95 4.59
C ARG A 34 -1.47 -13.38 3.13
N THR A 35 -1.58 -14.69 2.89
CA THR A 35 -1.83 -15.27 1.56
C THR A 35 -3.15 -14.75 0.96
N ARG A 36 -4.25 -14.73 1.74
CA ARG A 36 -5.54 -14.14 1.34
C ARG A 36 -5.47 -12.66 0.94
N ARG A 37 -4.55 -11.87 1.52
CA ARG A 37 -4.38 -10.45 1.19
C ARG A 37 -3.60 -10.24 -0.10
N GLU A 38 -2.71 -11.15 -0.45
CA GLU A 38 -1.97 -11.13 -1.72
C GLU A 38 -2.87 -11.53 -2.90
N ASP A 39 -3.79 -12.49 -2.68
CA ASP A 39 -4.80 -12.88 -3.67
C ASP A 39 -5.91 -11.84 -3.87
N ARG A 40 -5.95 -10.79 -3.02
CA ARG A 40 -6.93 -9.71 -3.19
C ARG A 40 -6.53 -8.91 -4.44
N PRO A 41 -7.46 -8.69 -5.39
CA PRO A 41 -7.19 -7.75 -6.48
C PRO A 41 -6.76 -6.42 -5.87
N ARG A 42 -5.64 -5.87 -6.37
CA ARG A 42 -5.14 -4.55 -5.98
C ARG A 42 -6.31 -3.55 -6.08
N LYS A 43 -6.35 -2.56 -5.18
CA LYS A 43 -7.38 -1.49 -5.15
C LYS A 43 -7.70 -1.04 -6.59
N ALA A 44 -8.98 -0.85 -6.88
CA ALA A 44 -9.45 -0.42 -8.20
C ALA A 44 -8.62 0.77 -8.70
N GLY A 45 -7.91 0.55 -9.80
CA GLY A 45 -6.95 1.46 -10.42
C GLY A 45 -5.91 0.69 -11.25
N PHE A 46 -5.45 1.26 -12.36
CA PHE A 46 -4.36 0.66 -13.13
C PHE A 46 -3.09 0.52 -12.26
N PRO A 47 -2.26 -0.52 -12.47
CA PRO A 47 -1.02 -0.72 -11.71
C PRO A 47 -0.12 0.52 -11.68
N ASP A 48 -0.19 1.32 -12.75
CA ASP A 48 0.64 2.51 -12.97
C ASP A 48 -0.02 3.81 -12.53
N GLU A 49 -1.30 3.82 -12.12
CA GLU A 49 -1.97 5.03 -11.63
C GLU A 49 -1.21 5.77 -10.52
N PRO A 50 -0.73 5.13 -9.44
CA PRO A 50 0.00 5.85 -8.39
C PRO A 50 1.31 6.46 -8.91
N MET A 51 1.98 5.78 -9.83
CA MET A 51 3.21 6.29 -10.45
C MET A 51 2.88 7.47 -11.37
N ARG A 52 1.84 7.36 -12.18
CA ARG A 52 1.40 8.41 -13.11
C ARG A 52 0.98 9.68 -12.37
N GLU A 53 0.21 9.56 -11.29
CA GLU A 53 -0.20 10.70 -10.46
C GLU A 53 1.02 11.39 -9.83
N TYR A 54 1.98 10.62 -9.33
CA TYR A 54 3.22 11.14 -8.78
C TYR A 54 4.06 11.89 -9.83
N MET A 55 4.18 11.34 -11.04
CA MET A 55 4.90 11.99 -12.14
C MET A 55 4.23 13.32 -12.55
N LEU A 56 2.89 13.37 -12.63
CA LEU A 56 2.16 14.60 -12.91
C LEU A 56 2.33 15.66 -11.80
N TYR A 57 2.41 15.22 -10.55
CA TYR A 57 2.70 16.10 -9.42
C TYR A 57 4.11 16.69 -9.52
N LEU A 58 5.12 15.86 -9.81
CA LEU A 58 6.50 16.32 -10.01
C LEU A 58 6.61 17.33 -11.15
N GLN A 59 5.95 17.07 -12.29
CA GLN A 59 5.94 17.97 -13.43
C GLN A 59 5.37 19.36 -13.07
N ARG A 60 4.32 19.41 -12.23
CA ARG A 60 3.75 20.68 -11.77
C ARG A 60 4.70 21.44 -10.83
N LEU A 61 5.49 20.72 -10.02
CA LEU A 61 6.51 21.35 -9.18
C LEU A 61 7.65 21.94 -10.02
N GLU A 62 8.09 21.21 -11.05
CA GLU A 62 9.11 21.67 -11.99
C GLU A 62 8.66 22.96 -12.69
N GLN A 63 7.45 22.96 -13.26
CA GLN A 63 6.89 24.15 -13.88
C GLN A 63 6.85 25.37 -12.93
N ARG A 64 6.41 25.16 -11.68
CA ARG A 64 6.40 26.25 -10.68
C ARG A 64 7.82 26.75 -10.37
N SER A 65 8.80 25.85 -10.33
CA SER A 65 10.19 26.24 -10.09
C SER A 65 10.75 27.08 -11.24
N GLU A 66 10.40 26.75 -12.49
CA GLU A 66 10.77 27.53 -13.68
C GLU A 66 10.11 28.91 -13.68
N GLU A 67 8.83 28.98 -13.31
CA GLU A 67 8.09 30.24 -13.16
C GLU A 67 8.73 31.14 -12.10
N GLN A 68 8.99 30.61 -10.90
CA GLN A 68 9.66 31.35 -9.82
C GLN A 68 11.07 31.80 -10.20
N PHE A 69 11.81 30.94 -10.90
CA PHE A 69 13.12 31.29 -11.42
C PHE A 69 13.00 32.45 -12.41
N LEU A 70 12.10 32.37 -13.39
CA LEU A 70 11.87 33.44 -14.37
C LEU A 70 11.44 34.75 -13.71
N GLU A 71 10.53 34.71 -12.74
CA GLU A 71 10.12 35.87 -11.93
C GLU A 71 11.32 36.51 -11.22
N HIS A 72 12.23 35.69 -10.68
CA HIS A 72 13.46 36.18 -10.07
C HIS A 72 14.38 36.89 -11.08
N TRP A 73 14.54 36.34 -12.29
CA TRP A 73 15.36 36.99 -13.33
C TRP A 73 14.73 38.27 -13.88
N LEU A 74 13.41 38.32 -14.01
CA LEU A 74 12.69 39.48 -14.54
C LEU A 74 12.50 40.59 -13.51
N ASN A 75 12.85 40.36 -12.25
CA ASN A 75 12.72 41.36 -11.20
C ASN A 75 13.81 42.45 -11.34
N PRO A 76 13.44 43.72 -11.60
CA PRO A 76 14.39 44.82 -11.77
C PRO A 76 15.13 45.21 -10.48
N HIS A 77 14.71 44.67 -9.32
CA HIS A 77 15.38 44.87 -8.03
C HIS A 77 16.38 43.76 -7.68
N CYS A 78 16.54 42.75 -8.54
CA CYS A 78 17.57 41.73 -8.35
C CYS A 78 18.96 42.31 -8.72
N LEU A 79 19.92 42.14 -7.81
CA LEU A 79 21.31 42.57 -7.94
C LEU A 79 21.97 41.97 -9.22
N PRO A 80 23.05 42.57 -9.76
CA PRO A 80 23.55 42.32 -11.13
C PRO A 80 24.09 40.90 -11.41
N HIS A 81 23.99 39.99 -10.44
CA HIS A 81 24.28 38.56 -10.62
C HIS A 81 23.18 37.82 -11.39
N CYS A 82 22.11 38.51 -11.80
CA CYS A 82 21.03 37.96 -12.60
C CYS A 82 21.24 38.12 -14.12
N ASN A 83 22.42 37.79 -14.64
CA ASN A 83 22.55 37.42 -16.05
C ASN A 83 22.79 35.91 -16.17
N ARG A 84 21.83 35.16 -16.70
CA ARG A 84 21.86 33.68 -16.76
C ARG A 84 23.08 33.17 -17.53
N ASP A 85 23.55 33.98 -18.48
CA ASP A 85 24.69 33.68 -19.34
C ASP A 85 26.03 34.14 -18.72
N LEU A 86 25.98 34.96 -17.67
CA LEU A 86 27.16 35.43 -16.95
C LEU A 86 27.37 34.52 -15.72
N VAL A 87 27.73 33.27 -15.98
CA VAL A 87 28.34 32.44 -14.93
C VAL A 87 29.60 33.20 -14.49
N HIS A 88 29.64 33.64 -13.24
CA HIS A 88 30.81 34.32 -12.69
C HIS A 88 32.03 33.44 -13.00
N PRO A 89 33.01 33.91 -13.80
CA PRO A 89 34.23 33.14 -13.96
C PRO A 89 34.89 33.13 -12.59
N ILE A 90 35.26 31.93 -12.14
CA ILE A 90 36.07 31.70 -10.94
C ILE A 90 37.42 32.39 -11.14
#